data_AF-A0A523Z1K9-F1
#
_entry.id   AF-A0A523Z1K9-F1
#
_cell.length_a   1.000
_cell.length_b   1.000
_cell.length_c   1.000
_cell.angle_alpha   90.00
_cell.angle_beta   90.00
_cell.angle_gamma   90.00
#
_symmetry.space_group_name_H-M   'P 1'
#
loop_
_entity.id
_entity.type
_entity.pdbx_description
1 polymer ?
#
loop_
_entity_poly.entity_id
_entity_poly.type
_entity_poly.pdbx_seq_one_letter_code
_entity_poly.pdbx_strand_id
1 'polypeptide(L)'
;MSRLLSLPLLTLLVLVALSLSPRALSAQGPSVTDEGVENRFPDDIEFRVSAQSDQPIEKVRLHYTVLPDGTTASGVPDFEPGTSVSTSFTLAGNEPPRIYLPPGTRIEYYWEVEDAAGNTATTPEASIVYEDIHFEWSTLEADGAIVHYYSGSEEDARAMLDVAQEAIAEMSGLLDATVDFPVHVRVYASSDDMRPALQRRSESYEAQITTAGVRGSSDTVLVLGNVSFTTL
;
A
#
# COMPACT_ATOMS: atom_id res chain seq x y z
N MET A 1 -2.48 -6.81 85.43
CA MET A 1 -2.33 -5.57 84.62
C MET A 1 -1.78 -5.98 83.27
N SER A 2 -2.64 -6.44 82.35
CA SER A 2 -2.18 -7.09 81.13
C SER A 2 -3.17 -6.89 79.99
N ARG A 3 -2.62 -6.40 78.87
CA ARG A 3 -3.01 -6.74 77.49
C ARG A 3 -4.39 -6.25 77.01
N LEU A 4 -4.52 -4.96 76.72
CA LEU A 4 -5.61 -4.48 75.84
C LEU A 4 -5.19 -3.44 74.78
N LEU A 5 -3.94 -2.95 74.81
CA LEU A 5 -3.48 -1.89 73.88
C LEU A 5 -2.90 -2.39 72.55
N SER A 6 -2.74 -3.71 72.35
CA SER A 6 -2.08 -4.27 71.15
C SER A 6 -3.03 -4.51 69.97
N LEU A 7 -4.34 -4.57 70.18
CA LEU A 7 -5.32 -4.79 69.11
C LEU A 7 -5.57 -3.58 68.19
N PRO A 8 -5.75 -2.33 68.69
CA PRO A 8 -6.08 -1.19 67.83
C PRO A 8 -4.89 -0.75 66.95
N LEU A 9 -3.66 -1.01 67.42
CA LEU A 9 -2.45 -0.68 66.68
C LEU A 9 -2.25 -1.62 65.49
N LEU A 10 -2.62 -2.91 65.65
CA LEU A 10 -2.52 -3.89 64.57
C LEU A 10 -3.57 -3.64 63.47
N THR A 11 -4.80 -3.27 63.85
CA THR A 11 -5.85 -2.91 62.88
C THR A 11 -5.53 -1.63 62.12
N LEU A 12 -4.93 -0.63 62.77
CA LEU A 12 -4.50 0.59 62.10
C LEU A 12 -3.36 0.32 61.09
N LEU A 13 -2.41 -0.56 61.45
CA LEU A 13 -1.31 -0.95 60.57
C LEU A 13 -1.80 -1.70 59.32
N VAL A 14 -2.78 -2.59 59.49
CA VAL A 14 -3.41 -3.32 58.38
C VAL A 14 -4.22 -2.38 57.47
N LEU A 15 -4.95 -1.41 58.03
CA LEU A 15 -5.69 -0.42 57.24
C LEU A 15 -4.75 0.46 56.40
N VAL A 16 -3.62 0.89 56.96
CA VAL A 16 -2.61 1.67 56.23
C VAL A 16 -1.99 0.82 55.12
N ALA A 17 -1.66 -0.45 55.40
CA ALA A 17 -1.09 -1.36 54.40
C ALA A 17 -2.04 -1.64 53.21
N LEU A 18 -3.36 -1.72 53.42
CA LEU A 18 -4.33 -1.84 52.32
C LEU A 18 -4.47 -0.56 51.49
N SER A 19 -4.19 0.61 52.07
CA SER A 19 -4.26 1.92 51.39
C SER A 19 -3.09 2.16 50.44
N LEU A 20 -2.00 1.42 50.62
CA LEU A 20 -0.76 1.49 49.83
C LEU A 20 -0.73 0.48 48.67
N SER A 21 -1.89 -0.08 48.29
CA SER A 21 -1.98 -0.90 47.07
C SER A 21 -1.46 -0.07 45.89
N PRO A 22 -0.41 -0.51 45.17
CA PRO A 22 0.09 0.22 44.02
C PRO A 22 -1.06 0.29 43.01
N ARG A 23 -1.62 1.49 42.84
CA ARG A 23 -2.48 1.74 41.69
C ARG A 23 -1.57 1.62 40.48
N ALA A 24 -1.77 0.58 39.68
CA ALA A 24 -1.26 0.58 38.32
C ALA A 24 -1.86 1.82 37.66
N LEU A 25 -1.04 2.87 37.50
CA LEU A 25 -1.33 3.88 36.50
C LEU A 25 -1.31 3.12 35.19
N SER A 26 -2.49 2.89 34.62
CA SER A 26 -2.58 2.48 33.23
C SER A 26 -2.04 3.66 32.45
N ALA A 27 -0.76 3.62 32.06
CA ALA A 27 -0.25 4.52 31.04
C ALA A 27 -1.16 4.33 29.82
N GLN A 28 -1.71 5.40 29.29
CA GLN A 28 -2.40 5.30 28.01
C GLN A 28 -1.32 4.93 26.99
N GLY A 29 -1.53 3.84 26.25
CA GLY A 29 -0.64 3.48 25.14
C GLY A 29 -0.62 4.60 24.08
N PRO A 30 0.32 4.53 23.14
CA PRO A 30 0.42 5.53 22.09
C PRO A 30 -0.89 5.65 21.30
N SER A 31 -1.16 6.84 20.78
CA SER A 31 -2.14 7.05 19.71
C SER A 31 -1.40 7.17 18.38
N VAL A 32 -2.00 6.66 17.31
CA VAL A 32 -1.47 6.73 15.94
C VAL A 32 -2.60 7.11 14.99
N THR A 33 -2.30 7.99 14.04
CA THR A 33 -3.23 8.49 13.03
C THR A 33 -2.59 8.35 11.65
N ASP A 34 -3.32 7.74 10.71
CA ASP A 34 -2.99 7.78 9.29
C ASP A 34 -3.31 9.19 8.75
N GLU A 35 -2.29 9.90 8.28
CA GLU A 35 -2.40 11.26 7.74
C GLU A 35 -2.62 11.27 6.22
N GLY A 36 -2.89 10.09 5.65
CA GLY A 36 -3.22 9.88 4.25
C GLY A 36 -2.04 9.54 3.38
N VAL A 37 -2.36 9.32 2.10
CA VAL A 37 -1.44 8.85 1.08
C VAL A 37 -1.44 9.79 -0.11
N GLU A 38 -0.28 10.06 -0.68
CA GLU A 38 -0.10 10.87 -1.87
C GLU A 38 0.50 10.03 -3.00
N ASN A 39 -0.27 9.84 -4.07
CA ASN A 39 0.21 9.23 -5.29
C ASN A 39 0.98 10.28 -6.11
N ARG A 40 2.27 10.04 -6.33
CA ARG A 40 3.18 10.90 -7.10
C ARG A 40 3.72 10.16 -8.33
N PHE A 41 2.85 9.41 -9.00
CA PHE A 41 3.21 8.72 -10.25
C PHE A 41 3.87 9.68 -11.26
N PRO A 42 4.94 9.25 -11.96
CA PRO A 42 5.54 7.90 -11.99
C PRO A 42 6.61 7.66 -10.93
N ASP A 43 6.86 8.66 -10.07
CA ASP A 43 8.04 8.68 -9.22
C ASP A 43 7.87 7.74 -8.04
N ASP A 44 6.85 7.96 -7.20
CA ASP A 44 6.63 7.20 -5.98
C ASP A 44 5.23 7.40 -5.37
N ILE A 45 4.99 6.75 -4.24
CA ILE A 45 3.80 6.94 -3.40
C ILE A 45 4.22 7.16 -1.94
N GLU A 46 3.70 8.23 -1.33
CA GLU A 46 4.05 8.64 0.04
C GLU A 46 2.92 8.36 1.02
N PHE A 47 3.25 7.66 2.10
CA PHE A 47 2.35 7.40 3.23
C PHE A 47 2.76 8.30 4.39
N ARG A 48 1.81 9.00 5.01
CA ARG A 48 2.06 9.91 6.14
C ARG A 48 1.42 9.40 7.43
N VAL A 49 2.07 9.66 8.56
CA VAL A 49 1.60 9.23 9.87
C VAL A 49 1.94 10.25 10.94
N SER A 50 1.08 10.35 11.95
CA SER A 50 1.39 11.01 13.22
C SER A 50 1.11 10.09 14.40
N ALA A 51 1.89 10.25 15.48
CA ALA A 51 1.68 9.50 16.70
C ALA A 51 2.04 10.33 17.95
N GLN A 52 1.38 10.02 19.06
CA GLN A 52 1.57 10.69 20.34
C GLN A 52 1.56 9.67 21.49
N SER A 53 2.40 9.86 22.50
CA SER A 53 2.41 9.05 23.72
C SER A 53 2.97 9.84 24.91
N ASP A 54 2.68 9.38 26.13
CA ASP A 54 3.30 9.87 27.37
C ASP A 54 4.81 9.52 27.43
N GLN A 55 5.23 8.50 26.68
CA GLN A 55 6.64 8.09 26.52
C GLN A 55 7.14 8.41 25.11
N PRO A 56 8.46 8.53 24.89
CA PRO A 56 8.98 8.70 23.54
C PRO A 56 8.55 7.55 22.62
N ILE A 57 8.03 7.88 21.44
CA ILE A 57 7.84 6.92 20.35
C ILE A 57 9.22 6.53 19.83
N GLU A 58 9.55 5.24 19.87
CA GLU A 58 10.86 4.72 19.44
C GLU A 58 10.78 3.94 18.12
N LYS A 59 9.59 3.46 17.75
CA LYS A 59 9.38 2.76 16.48
C LYS A 59 8.13 3.26 15.78
N VAL A 60 8.27 3.47 14.48
CA VAL A 60 7.18 3.70 13.53
C VAL A 60 7.41 2.75 12.36
N ARG A 61 6.36 2.06 11.93
CA ARG A 61 6.45 1.08 10.83
C ARG A 61 5.20 1.14 9.97
N LEU A 62 5.40 1.25 8.67
CA LEU A 62 4.36 0.98 7.68
C LEU A 62 4.39 -0.51 7.37
N HIS A 63 3.28 -1.21 7.57
CA HIS A 63 3.07 -2.53 7.00
C HIS A 63 2.33 -2.37 5.69
N TYR A 64 2.79 -3.03 4.62
CA TYR A 64 2.15 -2.94 3.32
C TYR A 64 2.22 -4.26 2.54
N THR A 65 1.20 -4.51 1.72
CA THR A 65 1.11 -5.65 0.81
C THR A 65 0.79 -5.12 -0.58
N VAL A 66 1.65 -5.42 -1.56
CA VAL A 66 1.44 -5.08 -2.97
C VAL A 66 0.65 -6.20 -3.64
N LEU A 67 -0.58 -5.96 -4.04
CA LEU A 67 -1.44 -6.99 -4.64
C LEU A 67 -1.24 -7.09 -6.17
N PRO A 68 -1.52 -8.26 -6.79
CA PRO A 68 -2.03 -9.49 -6.15
C PRO A 68 -0.93 -10.42 -5.61
N ASP A 69 0.33 -10.23 -6.02
CA ASP A 69 1.40 -11.23 -5.84
C ASP A 69 2.27 -11.03 -4.59
N GLY A 70 2.16 -9.88 -3.92
CA GLY A 70 3.05 -9.50 -2.85
C GLY A 70 2.73 -10.18 -1.53
N THR A 71 3.78 -10.41 -0.75
CA THR A 71 3.68 -10.72 0.68
C THR A 71 3.81 -9.44 1.49
N THR A 72 3.23 -9.41 2.69
CA THR A 72 3.37 -8.28 3.60
C THR A 72 4.84 -7.97 3.87
N ALA A 73 5.20 -6.73 3.61
CA ALA A 73 6.51 -6.14 3.87
C ALA A 73 6.36 -5.00 4.88
N SER A 74 7.49 -4.43 5.28
CA SER A 74 7.49 -3.29 6.21
C SER A 74 8.48 -2.22 5.80
N GLY A 75 8.03 -0.98 5.85
CA GLY A 75 8.84 0.24 5.71
C GLY A 75 9.07 0.88 7.09
N VAL A 76 10.26 1.40 7.31
CA VAL A 76 10.61 2.16 8.52
C VAL A 76 11.02 3.56 8.09
N PRO A 77 10.21 4.59 8.39
CA PRO A 77 10.58 5.97 8.07
C PRO A 77 11.66 6.48 9.02
N ASP A 78 12.43 7.46 8.57
CA ASP A 78 13.34 8.20 9.43
C ASP A 78 12.54 9.23 10.26
N PHE A 79 12.81 9.30 11.55
CA PHE A 79 12.23 10.29 12.45
C PHE A 79 13.07 10.43 13.73
N GLU A 80 12.91 11.56 14.44
CA GLU A 80 13.51 11.74 15.76
C GLU A 80 12.55 11.23 16.85
N PRO A 81 12.99 10.35 17.77
CA PRO A 81 12.15 9.89 18.87
C PRO A 81 11.65 11.04 19.75
N GLY A 82 10.36 10.99 20.10
CA GLY A 82 9.71 12.03 20.89
C GLY A 82 8.31 11.63 21.33
N THR A 83 7.71 12.37 22.26
CA THR A 83 6.32 12.14 22.73
C THR A 83 5.27 12.50 21.68
N SER A 84 5.67 13.22 20.63
CA SER A 84 4.88 13.46 19.43
C SER A 84 5.79 13.36 18.22
N VAL A 85 5.39 12.55 17.24
CA VAL A 85 6.13 12.34 16.00
C VAL A 85 5.18 12.52 14.82
N SER A 86 5.71 13.08 13.72
CA SER A 86 5.07 13.11 12.42
C SER A 86 6.13 12.82 11.38
N THR A 87 5.89 11.83 10.53
CA THR A 87 6.86 11.35 9.54
C THR A 87 6.14 10.73 8.34
N SER A 88 6.89 10.37 7.30
CA SER A 88 6.40 9.73 6.10
C SER A 88 7.32 8.62 5.61
N PHE A 89 6.74 7.63 4.93
CA PHE A 89 7.48 6.60 4.23
C PHE A 89 7.13 6.65 2.74
N THR A 90 8.15 6.67 1.89
CA THR A 90 7.99 6.67 0.43
C THR A 90 8.27 5.29 -0.12
N LEU A 91 7.36 4.78 -0.94
CA LEU A 91 7.47 3.50 -1.64
C LEU A 91 7.59 3.74 -3.15
N ALA A 92 8.35 2.88 -3.83
CA ALA A 92 8.76 3.04 -5.22
C ALA A 92 9.73 4.21 -5.44
N GLY A 93 10.22 4.36 -6.67
CA GLY A 93 11.10 5.46 -7.06
C GLY A 93 12.60 5.17 -7.01
N ASN A 94 13.37 6.23 -6.75
CA ASN A 94 14.83 6.22 -6.86
C ASN A 94 15.56 5.86 -5.57
N GLU A 95 14.86 5.78 -4.45
CA GLU A 95 15.42 5.46 -3.15
C GLU A 95 15.14 3.98 -2.80
N PRO A 96 16.03 3.31 -2.07
CA PRO A 96 15.76 1.95 -1.60
C PRO A 96 14.54 1.92 -0.63
N PRO A 97 13.61 0.96 -0.77
CA PRO A 97 13.60 -0.11 -1.75
C PRO A 97 13.10 0.35 -3.13
N ARG A 98 13.92 0.07 -4.16
CA ARG A 98 13.52 0.29 -5.57
C ARG A 98 12.53 -0.79 -5.97
N ILE A 99 11.25 -0.46 -5.94
CA ILE A 99 10.18 -1.36 -6.36
C ILE A 99 9.51 -0.75 -7.59
N TYR A 100 9.40 -1.55 -8.65
CA TYR A 100 8.56 -1.18 -9.77
C TYR A 100 7.10 -1.45 -9.40
N LEU A 101 6.28 -0.41 -9.44
CA LEU A 101 4.83 -0.52 -9.29
C LEU A 101 4.21 -0.09 -10.63
N PRO A 102 3.61 -1.00 -11.41
CA PRO A 102 2.85 -0.59 -12.58
C PRO A 102 1.64 0.27 -12.16
N PRO A 103 1.14 1.14 -13.04
CA PRO A 103 -0.11 1.84 -12.81
C PRO A 103 -1.24 0.83 -12.59
N GLY A 104 -2.10 1.12 -11.61
CA GLY A 104 -3.14 0.24 -11.12
C GLY A 104 -2.81 -0.63 -9.93
N THR A 105 -1.58 -0.56 -9.44
CA THR A 105 -1.16 -1.42 -8.34
C THR A 105 -1.97 -1.12 -7.10
N ARG A 106 -2.69 -2.13 -6.57
CA ARG A 106 -3.38 -2.02 -5.29
C ARG A 106 -2.41 -2.30 -4.15
N ILE A 107 -2.42 -1.44 -3.14
CA ILE A 107 -1.57 -1.55 -1.96
C ILE A 107 -2.47 -1.52 -0.73
N GLU A 108 -2.47 -2.60 0.02
CA GLU A 108 -3.07 -2.67 1.36
C GLU A 108 -2.00 -2.27 2.38
N TYR A 109 -2.36 -1.45 3.37
CA TYR A 109 -1.39 -0.95 4.35
C TYR A 109 -2.02 -0.58 5.69
N TYR A 110 -1.20 -0.56 6.73
CA TYR A 110 -1.52 0.04 8.03
C TYR A 110 -0.24 0.49 8.74
N TRP A 111 -0.37 1.40 9.70
CA TRP A 111 0.73 1.86 10.55
C TRP A 111 0.77 1.12 11.88
N GLU A 112 1.97 0.86 12.38
CA GLU A 112 2.27 0.37 13.73
C GLU A 112 3.27 1.32 14.39
N VAL A 113 3.02 1.67 15.66
CA VAL A 113 3.96 2.45 16.49
C VAL A 113 4.22 1.75 17.82
N GLU A 114 5.42 1.95 18.38
CA GLU A 114 5.82 1.46 19.70
C GLU A 114 6.52 2.58 20.49
N ASP A 115 6.13 2.76 21.75
CA ASP A 115 6.78 3.68 22.67
C ASP A 115 7.92 3.04 23.48
N ALA A 116 8.70 3.85 24.19
CA ALA A 116 9.83 3.39 25.01
C ALA A 116 9.43 2.49 26.20
N ALA A 117 8.13 2.43 26.55
CA ALA A 117 7.60 1.50 27.55
C ALA A 117 7.13 0.16 26.92
N GLY A 118 7.25 0.01 25.60
CA GLY A 118 6.85 -1.17 24.84
C GLY A 118 5.34 -1.22 24.56
N ASN A 119 4.60 -0.13 24.76
CA ASN A 119 3.19 -0.07 24.38
C ASN A 119 3.07 0.17 22.87
N THR A 120 2.13 -0.51 22.24
CA THR A 120 1.92 -0.45 20.78
C THR A 120 0.54 0.08 20.40
N ALA A 121 0.44 0.72 19.24
CA ALA A 121 -0.83 1.05 18.61
C ALA A 121 -0.76 0.91 17.09
N THR A 122 -1.90 0.63 16.45
CA THR A 122 -2.01 0.49 15.00
C THR A 122 -3.17 1.29 14.44
N THR A 123 -3.05 1.71 13.17
CA THR A 123 -4.21 2.20 12.42
C THR A 123 -5.05 1.03 11.91
N PRO A 124 -6.34 1.25 11.55
CA PRO A 124 -7.05 0.31 10.69
C PRO A 124 -6.31 0.09 9.38
N GLU A 125 -6.50 -1.08 8.77
CA GLU A 125 -6.02 -1.35 7.41
C GLU A 125 -6.78 -0.51 6.39
N ALA A 126 -6.03 0.05 5.45
CA ALA A 126 -6.52 0.86 4.35
C ALA A 126 -5.96 0.32 3.01
N SER A 127 -6.59 0.71 1.90
CA SER A 127 -6.17 0.34 0.56
C SER A 127 -6.06 1.58 -0.32
N ILE A 128 -5.03 1.61 -1.16
CA ILE A 128 -4.81 2.66 -2.17
C ILE A 128 -4.48 2.01 -3.52
N VAL A 129 -4.78 2.72 -4.62
CA VAL A 129 -4.35 2.33 -5.96
C VAL A 129 -3.29 3.33 -6.44
N TYR A 130 -2.09 2.83 -6.73
CA TYR A 130 -1.04 3.60 -7.39
C TYR A 130 -1.34 3.63 -8.90
N GLU A 131 -1.98 4.70 -9.36
CA GLU A 131 -2.45 4.89 -10.74
C GLU A 131 -1.67 5.98 -11.47
N ASP A 132 -1.66 5.93 -12.80
CA ASP A 132 -1.16 7.02 -13.62
C ASP A 132 -2.12 8.21 -13.57
N ILE A 133 -1.74 9.21 -12.76
CA ILE A 133 -2.55 10.41 -12.50
C ILE A 133 -2.49 11.46 -13.61
N HIS A 134 -1.73 11.22 -14.70
CA HIS A 134 -1.75 12.13 -15.85
C HIS A 134 -3.07 12.08 -16.62
N PHE A 135 -3.88 11.04 -16.40
CA PHE A 135 -5.05 10.74 -17.21
C PHE A 135 -6.29 10.44 -16.36
N GLU A 136 -7.45 10.83 -16.88
CA GLU A 136 -8.76 10.43 -16.37
C GLU A 136 -9.20 9.15 -17.08
N TRP A 137 -9.03 8.00 -16.42
CA TRP A 137 -9.29 6.69 -17.00
C TRP A 137 -10.80 6.37 -17.05
N SER A 138 -11.26 5.96 -18.23
CA SER A 138 -12.54 5.27 -18.44
C SER A 138 -12.32 3.77 -18.42
N THR A 139 -13.34 3.01 -18.01
CA THR A 139 -13.23 1.56 -17.87
C THR A 139 -14.35 0.84 -18.62
N LEU A 140 -13.99 -0.23 -19.33
CA LEU A 140 -14.92 -1.25 -19.83
C LEU A 140 -14.55 -2.60 -19.21
N GLU A 141 -15.55 -3.38 -18.83
CA GLU A 141 -15.36 -4.68 -18.19
C GLU A 141 -16.27 -5.72 -18.85
N ALA A 142 -15.71 -6.90 -19.09
CA ALA A 142 -16.43 -8.10 -19.50
C ALA A 142 -15.61 -9.33 -19.07
N ASP A 143 -16.31 -10.39 -18.64
CA ASP A 143 -15.81 -11.68 -18.16
C ASP A 143 -14.29 -11.87 -18.28
N GLY A 144 -13.58 -11.71 -17.15
CA GLY A 144 -12.14 -11.97 -17.04
C GLY A 144 -11.21 -10.85 -17.51
N ALA A 145 -11.72 -9.75 -18.07
CA ALA A 145 -10.91 -8.63 -18.53
C ALA A 145 -11.52 -7.25 -18.20
N ILE A 146 -10.66 -6.28 -17.90
CA ILE A 146 -11.02 -4.89 -17.60
C ILE A 146 -10.08 -3.99 -18.40
N VAL A 147 -10.62 -3.23 -19.34
CA VAL A 147 -9.87 -2.26 -20.15
C VAL A 147 -9.99 -0.87 -19.53
N HIS A 148 -8.86 -0.26 -19.23
CA HIS A 148 -8.73 1.13 -18.81
C HIS A 148 -8.15 1.94 -19.98
N TYR A 149 -8.83 3.03 -20.36
CA TYR A 149 -8.43 3.89 -21.47
C TYR A 149 -8.81 5.35 -21.18
N TYR A 150 -8.03 6.33 -21.65
CA TYR A 150 -8.34 7.76 -21.50
C TYR A 150 -8.53 8.49 -22.83
N SER A 151 -8.27 7.80 -23.94
CA SER A 151 -8.34 8.34 -25.30
C SER A 151 -8.82 7.26 -26.28
N GLY A 152 -9.31 7.68 -27.44
CA GLY A 152 -9.99 6.81 -28.40
C GLY A 152 -11.50 6.77 -28.17
N SER A 153 -12.19 5.97 -28.97
CA SER A 153 -13.64 5.77 -28.84
C SER A 153 -13.96 4.59 -27.95
N GLU A 154 -15.17 4.55 -27.39
CA GLU A 154 -15.68 3.37 -26.67
C GLU A 154 -15.72 2.13 -27.58
N GLU A 155 -15.95 2.31 -28.89
CA GLU A 155 -15.90 1.22 -29.88
C GLU A 155 -14.49 0.60 -29.96
N ASP A 156 -13.44 1.42 -30.01
CA ASP A 156 -12.05 0.95 -29.99
C ASP A 156 -11.72 0.23 -28.68
N ALA A 157 -12.14 0.80 -27.54
CA ALA A 157 -11.93 0.19 -26.23
C ALA A 157 -12.69 -1.15 -26.11
N ARG A 158 -13.87 -1.27 -26.71
CA ARG A 158 -14.64 -2.52 -26.74
C ARG A 158 -14.00 -3.56 -27.63
N ALA A 159 -13.45 -3.17 -28.78
CA ALA A 159 -12.65 -4.07 -29.60
C ALA A 159 -11.40 -4.58 -28.84
N MET A 160 -10.77 -3.74 -28.00
CA MET A 160 -9.66 -4.17 -27.16
C MET A 160 -10.08 -5.17 -26.08
N LEU A 161 -11.25 -4.94 -25.49
CA LEU A 161 -11.81 -5.86 -24.50
C LEU A 161 -12.09 -7.23 -25.14
N ASP A 162 -12.70 -7.26 -26.33
CA ASP A 162 -12.98 -8.50 -27.06
C ASP A 162 -11.68 -9.27 -27.38
N VAL A 163 -10.63 -8.57 -27.85
CA VAL A 163 -9.30 -9.17 -28.10
C VAL A 163 -8.68 -9.73 -26.82
N ALA A 164 -8.78 -9.01 -25.70
CA ALA A 164 -8.27 -9.49 -24.42
C ALA A 164 -8.98 -10.78 -23.96
N GLN A 165 -10.30 -10.85 -24.11
CA GLN A 165 -11.08 -12.03 -23.76
C GLN A 165 -10.74 -13.23 -24.65
N GLU A 166 -10.61 -13.03 -25.97
CA GLU A 166 -10.19 -14.08 -26.91
C GLU A 166 -8.79 -14.60 -26.55
N ALA A 167 -7.83 -13.71 -26.30
CA ALA A 167 -6.47 -14.09 -25.91
C ALA A 167 -6.43 -14.88 -24.59
N ILE A 168 -7.21 -14.47 -23.58
CA ILE A 168 -7.31 -15.19 -22.30
C ILE A 168 -7.90 -16.59 -22.53
N ALA A 169 -8.98 -16.70 -23.31
CA ALA A 169 -9.63 -17.98 -23.59
C ALA A 169 -8.72 -18.93 -24.38
N GLU A 170 -8.05 -18.43 -25.42
CA GLU A 170 -7.11 -19.20 -26.23
C GLU A 170 -5.94 -19.73 -25.39
N MET A 171 -5.28 -18.85 -24.63
CA MET A 171 -4.12 -19.23 -23.81
C MET A 171 -4.52 -20.16 -22.67
N SER A 172 -5.69 -19.96 -22.05
CA SER A 172 -6.23 -20.87 -21.03
C SER A 172 -6.43 -22.27 -21.60
N GLY A 173 -7.02 -22.38 -22.81
CA GLY A 173 -7.21 -23.66 -23.50
C GLY A 173 -5.90 -24.31 -23.93
N LEU A 174 -4.91 -23.53 -24.38
CA LEU A 174 -3.60 -24.04 -24.79
C LEU A 174 -2.77 -24.55 -23.60
N LEU A 175 -2.83 -23.87 -22.47
CA LEU A 175 -2.02 -24.17 -21.27
C LEU A 175 -2.73 -25.09 -20.27
N ASP A 176 -3.99 -25.44 -20.52
CA ASP A 176 -4.86 -26.18 -19.58
C ASP A 176 -4.87 -25.48 -18.19
N ALA A 177 -5.03 -24.17 -18.21
CA ALA A 177 -4.96 -23.29 -17.03
C ALA A 177 -6.20 -22.39 -16.95
N THR A 178 -6.53 -21.95 -15.73
CA THR A 178 -7.60 -20.98 -15.48
C THR A 178 -7.02 -19.69 -14.94
N VAL A 179 -7.57 -18.56 -15.40
CA VAL A 179 -7.28 -17.23 -14.86
C VAL A 179 -8.42 -16.83 -13.93
N ASP A 180 -8.20 -16.96 -12.62
CA ASP A 180 -9.24 -16.75 -11.58
C ASP A 180 -9.38 -15.29 -11.12
N PHE A 181 -8.76 -14.35 -11.83
CA PHE A 181 -8.78 -12.92 -11.55
C PHE A 181 -9.00 -12.12 -12.84
N PRO A 182 -9.64 -10.94 -12.78
CA PRO A 182 -9.75 -10.09 -13.96
C PRO A 182 -8.37 -9.60 -14.40
N VAL A 183 -8.10 -9.64 -15.70
CA VAL A 183 -6.90 -9.04 -16.29
C VAL A 183 -7.19 -7.57 -16.59
N HIS A 184 -6.44 -6.68 -15.93
CA HIS A 184 -6.47 -5.25 -16.16
C HIS A 184 -5.56 -4.86 -17.34
N VAL A 185 -6.16 -4.34 -18.40
CA VAL A 185 -5.46 -3.84 -19.59
C VAL A 185 -5.50 -2.32 -19.58
N ARG A 186 -4.35 -1.66 -19.38
CA ARG A 186 -4.21 -0.20 -19.49
C ARG A 186 -3.74 0.17 -20.88
N VAL A 187 -4.56 0.95 -21.58
CA VAL A 187 -4.33 1.33 -22.98
C VAL A 187 -3.83 2.77 -23.04
N TYR A 188 -2.62 2.92 -23.55
CA TYR A 188 -1.96 4.22 -23.74
C TYR A 188 -2.05 4.66 -25.21
N ALA A 189 -2.40 5.92 -25.45
CA ALA A 189 -2.58 6.43 -26.81
C ALA A 189 -1.25 6.54 -27.58
N SER A 190 -0.14 6.77 -26.87
CA SER A 190 1.18 6.96 -27.48
C SER A 190 2.29 6.30 -26.66
N SER A 191 3.44 6.07 -27.31
CA SER A 191 4.62 5.55 -26.62
C SER A 191 5.17 6.54 -25.61
N ASP A 192 4.96 7.85 -25.82
CA ASP A 192 5.36 8.88 -24.85
C ASP A 192 4.50 8.83 -23.59
N ASP A 193 3.20 8.60 -23.73
CA ASP A 193 2.29 8.45 -22.59
C ASP A 193 2.59 7.17 -21.80
N MET A 194 2.90 6.07 -22.49
CA MET A 194 3.18 4.78 -21.84
C MET A 194 4.55 4.75 -21.15
N ARG A 195 5.54 5.49 -21.67
CA ARG A 195 6.94 5.40 -21.23
C ARG A 195 7.14 5.58 -19.72
N PRO A 196 6.52 6.56 -19.04
CA PRO A 196 6.59 6.69 -17.58
C PRO A 196 6.07 5.48 -16.80
N ALA A 197 5.11 4.73 -17.35
CA ALA A 197 4.51 3.56 -16.72
C ALA A 197 5.36 2.29 -16.84
N LEU A 198 6.36 2.29 -17.73
CA LEU A 198 7.24 1.16 -17.92
C LEU A 198 8.27 1.09 -16.78
N GLN A 199 8.70 -0.13 -16.46
CA GLN A 199 9.82 -0.31 -15.56
C GLN A 199 11.06 0.40 -16.15
N ARG A 200 11.53 1.44 -15.45
CA ARG A 200 12.68 2.24 -15.88
C ARG A 200 13.87 1.34 -16.18
N ARG A 201 14.33 1.36 -17.43
CA ARG A 201 15.58 0.75 -17.89
C ARG A 201 16.60 1.84 -18.20
N SER A 202 17.78 1.47 -18.70
CA SER A 202 18.77 2.45 -19.15
C SER A 202 18.22 3.29 -20.31
N GLU A 203 18.41 4.60 -20.30
CA GLU A 203 17.97 5.53 -21.35
C GLU A 203 18.40 5.09 -22.77
N SER A 204 19.60 4.49 -22.89
CA SER A 204 20.12 3.99 -24.17
C SER A 204 19.34 2.81 -24.75
N TYR A 205 18.69 2.02 -23.89
CA TYR A 205 17.86 0.88 -24.30
C TYR A 205 16.48 1.37 -24.72
N GLU A 206 15.87 2.27 -23.95
CA GLU A 206 14.54 2.81 -24.23
C GLU A 206 14.49 3.63 -25.53
N ALA A 207 15.58 4.31 -25.90
CA ALA A 207 15.66 5.06 -27.16
C ALA A 207 15.66 4.18 -28.43
N GLN A 208 15.83 2.86 -28.31
CA GLN A 208 15.98 1.94 -29.44
C GLN A 208 14.81 0.98 -29.61
N ILE A 209 13.82 1.00 -28.71
CA ILE A 209 12.68 0.07 -28.73
C ILE A 209 11.35 0.81 -28.60
N THR A 210 10.35 0.30 -29.32
CA THR A 210 8.95 0.65 -29.06
C THR A 210 8.29 -0.56 -28.40
N THR A 211 7.99 -0.45 -27.11
CA THR A 211 7.19 -1.45 -26.41
C THR A 211 5.75 -1.34 -26.91
N ALA A 212 5.21 -2.39 -27.53
CA ALA A 212 3.80 -2.44 -27.93
C ALA A 212 2.89 -2.91 -26.80
N GLY A 213 3.43 -3.72 -25.88
CA GLY A 213 2.78 -4.08 -24.64
C GLY A 213 3.74 -4.79 -23.68
N VAL A 214 3.43 -4.75 -22.39
CA VAL A 214 4.22 -5.39 -21.34
C VAL A 214 3.32 -5.84 -20.20
N ARG A 215 3.64 -6.99 -19.60
CA ARG A 215 3.05 -7.41 -18.34
C ARG A 215 3.67 -6.60 -17.19
N GLY A 216 2.85 -5.87 -16.44
CA GLY A 216 3.27 -5.11 -15.26
C GLY A 216 3.27 -5.95 -13.98
N SER A 217 2.18 -6.68 -13.72
CA SER A 217 1.95 -7.59 -12.58
C SER A 217 1.25 -8.86 -13.06
N SER A 218 0.87 -9.80 -12.19
CA SER A 218 0.07 -10.97 -12.62
C SER A 218 -1.27 -10.61 -13.23
N ASP A 219 -1.91 -9.55 -12.78
CA ASP A 219 -3.22 -9.11 -13.26
C ASP A 219 -3.16 -7.93 -14.23
N THR A 220 -2.04 -7.20 -14.35
CA THR A 220 -1.98 -5.97 -15.17
C THR A 220 -1.09 -6.10 -16.39
N VAL A 221 -1.60 -5.65 -17.53
CA VAL A 221 -0.89 -5.47 -18.79
C VAL A 221 -1.01 -4.02 -19.25
N LEU A 222 0.09 -3.43 -19.71
CA LEU A 222 0.12 -2.12 -20.35
C LEU A 222 0.24 -2.33 -21.86
N VAL A 223 -0.58 -1.63 -22.65
CA VAL A 223 -0.64 -1.80 -24.11
C VAL A 223 -0.66 -0.43 -24.80
N LEU A 224 0.04 -0.33 -25.92
CA LEU A 224 -0.02 0.83 -26.81
C LEU A 224 -1.25 0.71 -27.72
N GLY A 225 -2.22 1.60 -27.58
CA GLY A 225 -3.50 1.58 -28.30
C GLY A 225 -3.43 1.95 -29.79
N ASN A 226 -2.28 2.41 -30.29
CA ASN A 226 -2.13 2.84 -31.69
C ASN A 226 -1.81 1.67 -32.66
N VAL A 227 -1.86 0.42 -32.21
CA VAL A 227 -1.86 -0.72 -33.14
C VAL A 227 -3.29 -0.94 -33.63
N SER A 228 -3.56 -0.54 -34.87
CA SER A 228 -4.77 -0.96 -35.56
C SER A 228 -4.73 -2.49 -35.69
N PHE A 229 -5.54 -3.20 -34.90
CA PHE A 229 -5.59 -4.67 -34.88
C PHE A 229 -6.17 -5.27 -36.16
N THR A 230 -6.63 -4.44 -37.10
CA THR A 230 -7.08 -4.86 -38.44
C THR A 230 -5.93 -5.38 -39.34
N THR A 231 -4.69 -5.39 -38.85
CA THR A 231 -3.50 -5.81 -39.60
C THR A 231 -2.71 -6.95 -38.93
N LEU A 232 -3.29 -7.64 -37.94
CA LEU A 232 -2.72 -8.89 -37.41
C LEU A 232 -3.47 -10.11 -37.99
#